data_AF-X1NXZ2-F1
#
_entry.id   AF-X1NXZ2-F1
#
_cell.length_a   1.000
_cell.length_b   1.000
_cell.length_c   1.000
_cell.angle_alpha   90.00
_cell.angle_beta   90.00
_cell.angle_gamma   90.00
#
_symmetry.space_group_name_H-M   'P 1'
#
loop_
_entity.id
_entity.type
_entity.pdbx_description
1 polymer ?
#
loop_
_entity_poly.entity_id
_entity_poly.type
_entity_poly.pdbx_seq_one_letter_code
_entity_poly.pdbx_strand_id
1 'polypeptide(L)'
;MKLAKISLAIITSLVLACSFSYPIQAADDGEVDISATVPLVISDVSAPSIGYYGATISWKTNGDATSQVFYGTVYHDDIALYAYRT
;
A
#
# COMPACT_ATOMS: atom_id res chain seq x y z
N MET A 1 46.25 46.68 20.68
CA MET A 1 45.06 46.17 21.40
C MET A 1 43.89 45.71 20.50
N LYS A 2 43.73 46.17 19.24
CA LYS A 2 42.65 45.71 18.34
C LYS A 2 42.85 44.29 17.77
N LEU A 3 44.10 43.92 17.42
CA LEU A 3 44.43 42.60 16.85
C LEU A 3 44.16 41.43 17.82
N ALA A 4 44.56 41.56 19.09
CA ALA A 4 44.34 40.51 20.10
C ALA A 4 42.85 40.21 20.36
N LYS A 5 41.97 41.20 20.20
CA LYS A 5 40.51 41.05 20.38
C LYS A 5 39.86 40.27 19.23
N ILE A 6 40.36 40.46 18.01
CA ILE A 6 39.89 39.74 16.81
C ILE A 6 40.29 38.27 16.89
N SER A 7 41.54 37.98 17.28
CA SER A 7 41.99 36.60 17.48
C SER A 7 41.19 35.86 18.55
N LEU A 8 40.88 36.52 19.67
CA LEU A 8 40.06 35.92 20.73
C LEU A 8 38.61 35.66 20.29
N ALA A 9 38.03 36.55 19.46
CA ALA A 9 36.69 36.38 18.90
C ALA A 9 36.61 35.19 17.91
N ILE A 10 37.64 34.99 17.09
CA ILE A 10 37.69 33.85 16.15
C ILE A 10 37.84 32.54 16.93
N ILE A 11 38.71 32.50 17.95
CA ILE A 11 38.93 31.32 18.77
C ILE A 11 37.65 30.95 19.54
N THR A 12 36.97 31.93 20.12
CA THR A 12 35.69 31.67 20.83
C THR A 12 34.59 31.21 19.87
N SER A 13 34.51 31.76 18.66
CA SER A 13 33.58 31.29 17.62
C SER A 13 33.87 29.86 17.16
N LEU A 14 35.15 29.48 17.03
CA LEU A 14 35.55 28.14 16.58
C LEU A 14 35.28 27.08 17.65
N VAL A 15 35.55 27.39 18.92
CA VAL A 15 35.24 26.51 20.06
C VAL A 15 33.74 26.31 20.20
N LEU A 16 32.96 27.38 20.01
CA LEU A 16 31.50 27.31 20.07
C LEU A 16 30.94 26.42 18.95
N ALA A 17 31.47 26.52 17.73
CA ALA A 17 31.08 25.66 16.60
C ALA A 17 31.44 24.18 16.80
N CYS A 18 32.55 23.86 17.48
CA CYS A 18 32.92 22.49 17.83
C CYS A 18 32.12 21.91 19.01
N SER A 19 31.50 22.77 19.83
CA SER A 19 30.71 22.36 20.99
C SER A 19 29.29 21.94 20.61
N PHE A 20 28.83 22.35 19.43
CA PHE A 20 27.57 21.91 18.87
C PHE A 20 27.81 20.64 18.05
N SER A 21 27.55 19.49 18.67
CA SER A 21 27.32 18.27 17.92
C SER A 21 26.10 18.48 17.02
N TYR A 22 26.31 18.73 15.73
CA TYR A 22 25.22 18.63 14.77
C TYR A 22 24.73 17.18 14.81
N PRO A 23 23.42 16.92 14.95
CA PRO A 23 22.94 15.56 14.77
C PRO A 23 23.39 15.10 13.39
N ILE A 24 24.12 13.98 13.32
CA ILE A 24 24.26 13.25 12.06
C ILE A 24 22.84 12.84 11.71
N GLN A 25 22.27 13.48 10.69
CA GLN A 25 21.05 12.97 10.07
C GLN A 25 21.40 11.55 9.60
N ALA A 26 20.85 10.54 10.27
CA ALA A 26 20.89 9.19 9.74
C ALA A 26 20.30 9.25 8.34
N ALA A 27 21.05 8.76 7.35
CA ALA A 27 20.46 8.52 6.04
C ALA A 27 19.26 7.62 6.28
N ASP A 28 18.08 8.09 5.88
CA ASP A 28 16.91 7.24 5.73
C ASP A 28 17.32 6.18 4.72
N ASP A 29 17.62 4.96 5.20
CA ASP A 29 17.82 3.82 4.32
C ASP A 29 16.44 3.52 3.76
N GLY A 30 16.12 4.22 2.66
CA GLY A 30 14.80 4.22 2.08
C GLY A 30 14.36 2.78 1.88
N GLU A 31 13.37 2.37 2.67
CA GLU A 31 12.82 1.03 2.61
C GLU A 31 12.29 0.82 1.18
N VAL A 32 13.03 0.04 0.40
CA VAL A 32 12.60 -0.34 -0.94
C VAL A 32 11.49 -1.36 -0.74
N ASP A 33 10.25 -0.89 -0.80
CA ASP A 33 9.09 -1.77 -0.85
C ASP A 33 9.12 -2.57 -2.16
N ILE A 34 9.55 -3.82 -2.07
CA ILE A 34 9.57 -4.79 -3.17
C ILE A 34 8.29 -5.62 -3.23
N SER A 35 7.21 -5.19 -2.57
CA SER A 35 5.94 -5.89 -2.63
C SER A 35 5.34 -5.80 -4.04
N ALA A 36 5.07 -6.96 -4.63
CA ALA A 36 4.34 -7.07 -5.89
C ALA A 36 2.93 -7.56 -5.59
N THR A 37 1.91 -6.78 -5.94
CA THR A 37 0.51 -7.21 -5.87
C THR A 37 0.13 -7.88 -7.18
N VAL A 38 -0.22 -9.16 -7.13
CA VAL A 38 -0.79 -9.87 -8.29
C VAL A 38 -2.29 -9.62 -8.31
N PRO A 39 -2.89 -9.16 -9.43
CA PRO A 39 -4.34 -9.03 -9.53
C PRO A 39 -5.04 -10.36 -9.27
N LEU A 40 -6.15 -10.32 -8.54
CA LEU A 40 -7.01 -11.50 -8.36
C LEU A 40 -7.67 -11.87 -9.69
N VAL A 41 -7.57 -13.14 -10.07
CA VAL A 41 -8.15 -13.69 -11.30
C VAL A 41 -9.10 -14.82 -10.91
N ILE A 42 -10.29 -14.81 -11.51
CA ILE A 42 -11.27 -15.90 -11.41
C ILE A 42 -11.10 -16.85 -12.60
N SER A 43 -11.10 -18.16 -12.34
CA SER A 43 -11.02 -19.22 -13.36
C SER A 43 -11.92 -20.41 -13.04
N ASP A 44 -12.04 -21.37 -13.97
CA ASP A 44 -12.81 -22.61 -13.81
C ASP A 44 -14.28 -22.40 -13.34
N VAL A 45 -14.95 -21.38 -13.88
CA VAL A 45 -16.34 -21.04 -13.52
C VAL A 45 -17.31 -22.12 -14.00
N SER A 46 -18.11 -22.67 -13.09
CA SER A 46 -19.09 -23.70 -13.38
C SER A 46 -20.30 -23.68 -12.42
N ALA A 47 -21.39 -24.32 -12.83
CA ALA A 47 -22.60 -24.52 -12.01
C ALA A 47 -22.98 -26.01 -11.97
N PRO A 48 -22.27 -26.85 -11.18
CA PRO A 48 -22.38 -28.31 -11.25
C PRO A 48 -23.70 -28.89 -10.75
N SER A 49 -24.49 -28.11 -9.99
CA SER A 49 -25.79 -28.54 -9.49
C SER A 49 -26.75 -27.36 -9.51
N ILE A 50 -27.87 -27.51 -10.22
CA ILE A 50 -28.95 -26.53 -10.31
C ILE A 50 -30.24 -27.27 -9.96
N GLY A 51 -30.84 -26.89 -8.84
CA GLY A 51 -32.11 -27.40 -8.36
C GLY A 51 -33.19 -26.33 -8.36
N TYR A 52 -34.39 -26.73 -7.95
CA TYR A 52 -35.55 -25.82 -7.93
C TYR A 52 -35.39 -24.66 -6.93
N TYR A 53 -34.71 -24.90 -5.80
CA TYR A 53 -34.56 -23.93 -4.71
C TYR A 53 -33.14 -23.38 -4.54
N GLY A 54 -32.20 -23.79 -5.38
CA GLY A 54 -30.81 -23.36 -5.23
C GLY A 54 -29.89 -23.91 -6.31
N ALA A 55 -28.73 -23.29 -6.42
CA ALA A 55 -27.67 -23.71 -7.31
C ALA A 55 -26.32 -23.61 -6.59
N THR A 56 -25.41 -24.52 -6.92
CA THR A 56 -24.00 -24.41 -6.53
C THR A 56 -23.24 -23.74 -7.66
N ILE A 57 -22.61 -22.60 -7.36
CA ILE A 57 -21.69 -21.91 -8.27
C ILE A 57 -20.27 -22.13 -7.76
N SER A 58 -19.37 -22.56 -8.64
CA SER A 58 -17.99 -22.87 -8.29
C SER A 58 -17.02 -22.18 -9.25
N TRP A 59 -15.92 -21.70 -8.70
CA TRP A 59 -14.80 -21.11 -9.43
C TRP A 59 -13.52 -21.24 -8.59
N LYS A 60 -12.38 -20.90 -9.18
CA LYS A 60 -11.10 -20.78 -8.50
C LYS A 60 -10.61 -19.33 -8.53
N THR A 61 -9.81 -18.97 -7.54
CA THR A 61 -9.02 -17.74 -7.52
C THR A 61 -7.53 -18.08 -7.51
N ASN A 62 -6.69 -17.19 -8.02
CA ASN A 62 -5.22 -17.33 -8.00
C ASN A 62 -4.58 -16.99 -6.64
N GLY A 63 -5.39 -16.69 -5.62
CA GLY A 63 -4.96 -16.37 -4.26
C GLY A 63 -6.16 -16.27 -3.31
N ASP A 64 -5.88 -16.00 -2.03
CA ASP A 64 -6.92 -15.81 -1.02
C ASP A 64 -7.83 -14.63 -1.39
N ALA A 65 -9.14 -14.85 -1.32
CA ALA A 65 -10.15 -13.88 -1.75
C ALA A 65 -11.42 -13.98 -0.90
N THR A 66 -12.19 -12.89 -0.86
CA THR A 66 -13.59 -12.94 -0.44
C THR A 66 -14.47 -13.23 -1.65
N SER A 67 -15.41 -14.15 -1.47
CA SER A 67 -16.29 -14.66 -2.53
C SER A 67 -17.71 -14.15 -2.38
N GLN A 68 -18.33 -13.67 -3.46
CA GLN A 68 -19.72 -13.22 -3.49
C GLN A 68 -20.37 -13.64 -4.82
N VAL A 69 -21.66 -13.97 -4.80
CA VAL A 69 -22.45 -14.29 -5.99
C VAL A 69 -23.64 -13.35 -6.05
N PHE A 70 -23.76 -12.61 -7.15
CA PHE A 70 -24.99 -11.90 -7.49
C PHE A 70 -25.90 -12.81 -8.30
N TYR A 71 -27.16 -12.90 -7.89
CA TYR A 71 -28.15 -13.71 -8.58
C TYR A 71 -29.50 -12.98 -8.66
N GLY A 72 -30.32 -13.40 -9.62
CA GLY A 72 -31.68 -12.94 -9.82
C GLY A 72 -32.55 -14.06 -10.38
N THR A 73 -33.86 -13.97 -10.17
CA THR A 73 -34.86 -14.89 -10.76
C THR A 73 -35.49 -14.33 -12.03
N VAL A 74 -35.06 -13.14 -12.44
CA VAL A 74 -35.52 -12.41 -13.62
C VAL A 74 -34.33 -12.02 -14.47
N TYR A 75 -34.55 -12.02 -15.78
CA TYR A 75 -33.57 -11.55 -16.74
C TYR A 75 -33.42 -10.02 -16.64
N HIS A 76 -32.20 -9.54 -16.77
CA HIS A 76 -31.86 -8.13 -16.82
C HIS A 76 -31.07 -7.87 -18.10
N ASP A 77 -31.56 -6.95 -18.94
CA ASP A 77 -30.85 -6.49 -20.15
C ASP A 77 -29.56 -5.72 -19.81
N ASP A 78 -29.54 -5.09 -18.63
CA ASP A 78 -28.40 -4.36 -18.09
C ASP A 78 -27.96 -4.96 -16.75
N ILE A 79 -26.71 -5.42 -16.70
CA ILE A 79 -26.08 -5.99 -15.52
C ILE A 79 -25.14 -4.99 -14.80
N ALA A 80 -25.03 -3.75 -15.29
CA ALA A 80 -24.14 -2.73 -14.72
C ALA A 80 -24.49 -2.37 -13.26
N LEU A 81 -25.75 -2.56 -12.85
CA LEU A 81 -26.19 -2.34 -11.47
C LEU A 81 -25.49 -3.28 -10.46
N TYR A 82 -25.00 -4.43 -10.91
CA TYR A 82 -24.26 -5.38 -10.07
C TYR A 82 -22.76 -5.02 -9.93
N ALA A 83 -22.20 -4.22 -10.84
CA ALA A 83 -20.76 -3.94 -10.90
C ALA A 83 -20.23 -3.04 -9.76
N TYR A 84 -21.11 -2.32 -9.05
CA TYR A 84 -20.74 -1.37 -7.99
C TYR A 84 -21.17 -1.80 -6.60
N ARG A 85 -21.59 -3.06 -6.44
CA ARG A 85 -21.97 -3.62 -5.14
C ARG A 85 -20.87 -4.55 -4.68
N THR A 86 -20.36 -4.29 -3.49
CA THR A 86 -19.41 -5.11 -2.72
C THR A 86 -19.91 -5.18 -1.30
#